data_AF-A0A4R1NF29-F1
#
_entry.id   AF-A0A4R1NF29-F1
#
_cell.length_a   1.000
_cell.length_b   1.000
_cell.length_c   1.000
_cell.angle_alpha   90.00
_cell.angle_beta   90.00
_cell.angle_gamma   90.00
#
_symmetry.space_group_name_H-M   'P 1'
#
loop_
_entity.id
_entity.type
_entity.pdbx_description
1 polymer ?
#
loop_
_entity_poly.entity_id
_entity_poly.type
_entity_poly.pdbx_seq_one_letter_code
_entity_poly.pdbx_strand_id
1 'polypeptide(L)'
;MNSANGFFVHSQAICESEDIGRDTRIWAFAHILPGARLGSECNVCDHVFIENDVQIGHRVTLKCGVQLWDGITIEDDVFIGPNATFTNDPFPRSKVYPQEFARTVIRKGASLGANCTVLPGLTIGTNAMVGAGAVVTRSVPANAIVVGNPAKIVGYVDARPVCHEQITAAGKVAAQTETMVKGVTLHTMNKFADLRGSLSVGNFGHAIPFKPVRYFMVYDVPTEEIRGEHAHRVCHQFLVAVKGLVHVVADDGIHRQEFILDKPTQGVYLPAMTWGIQYRYSPDAILMVFASHHYDATDYIRDYDEFRILTECAGNGRP
;
A
#
# COMPACT_ATOMS: atom_id res chain seq x y z
N MET A 1 -31.90 20.80 -17.24
CA MET A 1 -30.44 20.68 -17.44
C MET A 1 -29.88 22.09 -17.38
N ASN A 2 -29.34 22.52 -16.24
CA ASN A 2 -28.70 23.85 -16.16
C ASN A 2 -27.26 23.73 -16.67
N SER A 3 -27.11 23.95 -17.98
CA SER A 3 -25.87 23.82 -18.74
C SER A 3 -24.97 25.07 -18.72
N ALA A 4 -25.22 26.02 -17.82
CA ALA A 4 -24.47 27.28 -17.81
C ALA A 4 -23.02 27.13 -17.33
N ASN A 5 -22.76 26.21 -16.39
CA ASN A 5 -21.44 26.06 -15.76
C ASN A 5 -20.74 24.72 -16.07
N GLY A 6 -21.29 23.93 -17.00
CA GLY A 6 -20.68 22.65 -17.41
C GLY A 6 -20.75 21.51 -16.38
N PHE A 7 -21.48 21.67 -15.27
CA PHE A 7 -21.74 20.60 -14.28
C PHE A 7 -23.23 20.49 -13.96
N PHE A 8 -23.64 19.40 -13.34
CA PHE A 8 -25.04 19.12 -13.00
C PHE A 8 -25.29 19.25 -11.49
N VAL A 9 -26.33 19.99 -11.13
CA VAL A 9 -26.85 20.07 -9.75
C VAL A 9 -28.33 19.67 -9.77
N HIS A 10 -28.68 18.67 -8.96
CA HIS A 10 -30.06 18.25 -8.77
C HIS A 10 -30.87 19.36 -8.07
N SER A 11 -32.16 19.49 -8.40
CA SER A 11 -33.02 20.56 -7.87
C SER A 11 -33.22 20.54 -6.35
N GLN A 12 -32.92 19.41 -5.71
CA GLN A 12 -32.99 19.21 -4.26
C GLN A 12 -31.62 19.20 -3.58
N ALA A 13 -30.54 19.52 -4.30
CA ALA A 13 -29.22 19.71 -3.72
C ALA A 13 -29.01 21.17 -3.31
N ILE A 14 -28.14 21.41 -2.33
CA ILE A 14 -27.69 22.74 -1.93
C ILE A 14 -26.21 22.85 -2.28
N CYS A 15 -25.88 23.49 -3.40
CA CYS A 15 -24.50 23.72 -3.81
C CYS A 15 -24.20 25.21 -3.72
N GLU A 16 -23.42 25.62 -2.73
CA GLU A 16 -23.02 27.01 -2.50
C GLU A 16 -21.62 27.32 -3.08
N SER A 17 -20.83 26.29 -3.40
CA SER A 17 -19.53 26.46 -4.05
C SER A 17 -19.66 26.81 -5.53
N GLU A 18 -18.81 27.73 -5.98
CA GLU A 18 -18.62 28.10 -7.38
C GLU A 18 -17.44 27.34 -8.03
N ASP A 19 -16.61 26.65 -7.25
CA ASP A 19 -15.39 25.95 -7.70
C ASP A 19 -15.68 24.46 -7.95
N ILE A 20 -16.54 24.20 -8.95
CA ILE A 20 -16.95 22.86 -9.37
C ILE A 20 -16.52 22.63 -10.82
N GLY A 21 -15.70 21.60 -11.04
CA GLY A 21 -15.20 21.23 -12.35
C GLY A 21 -16.29 20.68 -13.30
N ARG A 22 -15.99 20.75 -14.60
CA ARG A 22 -16.88 20.26 -15.67
C ARG A 22 -17.28 18.80 -15.48
N ASP A 23 -18.46 18.44 -15.96
CA ASP A 23 -19.04 17.10 -15.97
C ASP A 23 -19.22 16.46 -14.57
N THR A 24 -19.01 17.23 -13.51
CA THR A 24 -19.35 16.82 -12.15
C THR A 24 -20.86 16.78 -11.95
N ARG A 25 -21.35 15.76 -11.24
CA ARG A 25 -22.77 15.57 -10.94
C ARG A 25 -23.00 15.60 -9.44
N ILE A 26 -23.91 16.47 -9.01
CA ILE A 26 -24.33 16.63 -7.62
C ILE A 26 -25.79 16.21 -7.51
N TRP A 27 -26.05 15.15 -6.76
CA TRP A 27 -27.37 14.52 -6.65
C TRP A 27 -28.19 15.02 -5.46
N ALA A 28 -29.41 14.49 -5.30
CA ALA A 28 -30.40 15.02 -4.37
C ALA A 28 -29.92 15.06 -2.92
N PHE A 29 -30.27 16.12 -2.19
CA PHE A 29 -29.96 16.26 -0.75
C PHE A 29 -28.46 16.30 -0.41
N ALA A 30 -27.58 16.43 -1.41
CA ALA A 30 -26.20 16.79 -1.15
C ALA A 30 -26.11 18.27 -0.73
N HIS A 31 -25.21 18.59 0.19
CA HIS A 31 -24.93 19.96 0.64
C HIS A 31 -23.43 20.23 0.60
N ILE A 32 -23.04 21.22 -0.22
CA ILE A 32 -21.65 21.62 -0.47
C ILE A 32 -21.49 23.09 -0.09
N LEU A 33 -20.62 23.36 0.88
CA LEU A 33 -20.34 24.71 1.40
C LEU A 33 -19.49 25.54 0.42
N PRO A 34 -19.53 26.89 0.49
CA PRO A 34 -18.96 27.77 -0.53
C PRO A 34 -17.44 27.66 -0.70
N GLY A 35 -16.69 27.24 0.33
CA GLY A 35 -15.24 27.09 0.26
C GLY A 35 -14.75 25.83 -0.47
N ALA A 36 -15.61 24.82 -0.64
CA ALA A 36 -15.23 23.51 -1.18
C ALA A 36 -14.75 23.60 -2.63
N ARG A 37 -13.74 22.81 -3.01
CA ARG A 37 -13.23 22.75 -4.39
C ARG A 37 -13.32 21.34 -4.93
N LEU A 38 -14.01 21.16 -6.05
CA LEU A 38 -14.20 19.87 -6.68
C LEU A 38 -13.69 19.90 -8.13
N GLY A 39 -12.90 18.91 -8.50
CA GLY A 39 -12.44 18.71 -9.86
C GLY A 39 -13.56 18.30 -10.83
N SER A 40 -13.12 17.87 -12.01
CA SER A 40 -13.99 17.48 -13.13
C SER A 40 -14.42 16.01 -13.04
N GLU A 41 -15.55 15.68 -13.65
CA GLU A 41 -16.06 14.32 -13.80
C GLU A 41 -16.33 13.59 -12.47
N CYS A 42 -16.57 14.35 -11.39
CA CYS A 42 -16.88 13.79 -10.08
C CYS A 42 -18.36 13.37 -9.99
N ASN A 43 -18.66 12.44 -9.08
CA ASN A 43 -20.02 11.99 -8.80
C ASN A 43 -20.32 12.08 -7.31
N VAL A 44 -21.07 13.11 -6.91
CA VAL A 44 -21.47 13.40 -5.53
C VAL A 44 -22.89 12.89 -5.33
N CYS A 45 -23.03 11.66 -4.81
CA CYS A 45 -24.31 11.00 -4.59
C CYS A 45 -25.16 11.65 -3.49
N ASP A 46 -26.38 11.13 -3.33
CA ASP A 46 -27.38 11.66 -2.41
C ASP A 46 -26.89 11.71 -0.96
N HIS A 47 -27.30 12.74 -0.22
CA HIS A 47 -26.97 12.91 1.20
C HIS A 47 -25.46 13.00 1.51
N VAL A 48 -24.65 13.45 0.56
CA VAL A 48 -23.25 13.80 0.81
C VAL A 48 -23.17 15.21 1.39
N PHE A 49 -22.33 15.42 2.41
CA PHE A 49 -22.02 16.73 2.98
C PHE A 49 -20.55 17.07 2.78
N ILE A 50 -20.24 18.30 2.37
CA ILE A 50 -18.86 18.77 2.10
C ILE A 50 -18.67 20.16 2.72
N GLU A 51 -17.71 20.30 3.64
CA GLU A 51 -17.36 21.58 4.28
C GLU A 51 -16.46 22.48 3.42
N ASN A 52 -15.97 23.59 3.98
CA ASN A 52 -15.28 24.65 3.24
C ASN A 52 -13.84 24.26 2.90
N ASP A 53 -13.09 23.72 3.85
CA ASP A 53 -11.69 23.35 3.68
C ASP A 53 -11.56 21.90 3.20
N VAL A 54 -12.17 21.64 2.03
CA VAL A 54 -12.14 20.35 1.35
C VAL A 54 -11.71 20.53 -0.10
N GLN A 55 -10.72 19.75 -0.50
CA GLN A 55 -10.20 19.72 -1.87
C GLN A 55 -10.40 18.32 -2.46
N ILE A 56 -11.07 18.24 -3.60
CA ILE A 56 -11.36 16.99 -4.31
C ILE A 56 -10.83 17.09 -5.73
N GLY A 57 -10.03 16.12 -6.15
CA GLY A 57 -9.50 15.99 -7.49
C GLY A 57 -10.55 15.62 -8.54
N HIS A 58 -10.10 15.00 -9.62
CA HIS A 58 -10.90 14.63 -10.77
C HIS A 58 -11.38 13.17 -10.71
N ARG A 59 -12.53 12.87 -11.33
CA ARG A 59 -13.09 11.51 -11.46
C ARG A 59 -13.34 10.81 -10.12
N VAL A 60 -13.56 11.59 -9.07
CA VAL A 60 -13.84 11.06 -7.72
C VAL A 60 -15.31 10.65 -7.60
N THR A 61 -15.56 9.50 -6.99
CA THR A 61 -16.91 9.03 -6.66
C THR A 61 -17.15 9.07 -5.17
N LEU A 62 -18.13 9.86 -4.73
CA LEU A 62 -18.63 9.90 -3.36
C LEU A 62 -20.00 9.25 -3.31
N LYS A 63 -20.10 8.07 -2.68
CA LYS A 63 -21.39 7.39 -2.50
C LYS A 63 -22.18 8.01 -1.34
N CYS A 64 -23.46 7.64 -1.24
CA CYS A 64 -24.40 8.26 -0.31
C CYS A 64 -23.94 8.19 1.15
N GLY A 65 -24.31 9.22 1.92
CA GLY A 65 -24.10 9.27 3.38
C GLY A 65 -22.66 9.53 3.82
N VAL A 66 -21.80 10.02 2.91
CA VAL A 66 -20.44 10.46 3.23
C VAL A 66 -20.44 11.91 3.69
N GLN A 67 -19.73 12.22 4.77
CA GLN A 67 -19.48 13.58 5.24
C GLN A 67 -17.99 13.90 5.16
N LEU A 68 -17.64 14.97 4.47
CA LEU A 68 -16.28 15.47 4.32
C LEU A 68 -16.12 16.76 5.11
N TRP A 69 -15.37 16.67 6.20
CA TRP A 69 -15.08 17.78 7.12
C TRP A 69 -13.89 18.61 6.65
N ASP A 70 -13.76 19.81 7.22
CA ASP A 70 -12.61 20.69 7.05
C ASP A 70 -11.30 19.94 7.35
N GLY A 71 -10.33 20.07 6.45
CA GLY A 71 -9.01 19.43 6.55
C GLY A 71 -8.80 18.24 5.61
N ILE A 72 -9.81 17.85 4.83
CA ILE A 72 -9.74 16.65 3.97
C ILE A 72 -9.29 17.01 2.54
N THR A 73 -8.30 16.29 2.04
CA THR A 73 -7.87 16.34 0.64
C THR A 73 -8.07 14.96 -0.01
N ILE A 74 -8.74 14.91 -1.15
CA ILE A 74 -9.00 13.71 -1.92
C ILE A 74 -8.42 13.93 -3.32
N GLU A 75 -7.48 13.08 -3.73
CA GLU A 75 -6.86 13.13 -5.05
C GLU A 75 -7.72 12.45 -6.12
N ASP A 76 -7.22 12.46 -7.36
CA ASP A 76 -7.91 11.92 -8.52
C ASP A 76 -8.27 10.43 -8.38
N ASP A 77 -9.31 10.00 -9.11
CA ASP A 77 -9.68 8.59 -9.28
C ASP A 77 -10.04 7.86 -7.98
N VAL A 78 -10.29 8.59 -6.89
CA VAL A 78 -10.66 8.00 -5.60
C VAL A 78 -12.12 7.53 -5.61
N PHE A 79 -12.34 6.36 -5.03
CA PHE A 79 -13.68 5.83 -4.74
C PHE A 79 -13.94 5.86 -3.23
N ILE A 80 -15.02 6.52 -2.82
CA ILE A 80 -15.49 6.54 -1.43
C ILE A 80 -16.85 5.85 -1.34
N GLY A 81 -16.85 4.68 -0.71
CA GLY A 81 -18.01 3.82 -0.54
C GLY A 81 -19.10 4.44 0.34
N PRO A 82 -20.34 3.90 0.27
CA PRO A 82 -21.47 4.47 0.97
C PRO A 82 -21.24 4.44 2.49
N ASN A 83 -21.63 5.52 3.17
CA ASN A 83 -21.45 5.71 4.61
C ASN A 83 -20.00 5.63 5.11
N ALA A 84 -18.99 5.74 4.24
CA ALA A 84 -17.63 5.92 4.72
C ALA A 84 -17.56 7.21 5.55
N THR A 85 -17.02 7.10 6.77
CA THR A 85 -17.05 8.13 7.79
C THR A 85 -15.66 8.70 8.01
N PHE A 86 -15.53 10.01 7.92
CA PHE A 86 -14.30 10.74 8.22
C PHE A 86 -14.40 11.46 9.56
N THR A 87 -13.24 11.79 10.13
CA THR A 87 -13.10 12.57 11.36
C THR A 87 -11.90 13.50 11.22
N ASN A 88 -11.92 14.64 11.93
CA ASN A 88 -10.87 15.67 11.84
C ASN A 88 -10.34 16.13 13.22
N ASP A 89 -11.04 15.81 14.32
CA ASP A 89 -10.58 16.02 15.69
C ASP A 89 -10.31 14.66 16.37
N PRO A 90 -9.07 14.39 16.86
CA PRO A 90 -8.76 13.13 17.53
C PRO A 90 -9.39 13.00 18.93
N PHE A 91 -9.76 14.11 19.56
CA PHE A 91 -10.32 14.13 20.92
C PHE A 91 -11.52 15.09 21.03
N PRO A 92 -12.59 14.86 20.25
CA PRO A 92 -13.69 15.81 20.13
C PRO A 92 -14.42 15.99 21.46
N ARG A 93 -14.67 17.25 21.84
CA ARG A 93 -15.54 17.61 22.97
C ARG A 93 -16.41 18.79 22.59
N SER A 94 -17.68 18.75 22.98
CA SER A 94 -18.63 19.82 22.63
C SER A 94 -18.13 21.19 23.12
N LYS A 95 -18.13 22.19 22.23
CA LYS A 95 -17.66 23.57 22.47
C LYS A 95 -16.18 23.69 22.85
N VAL A 96 -15.39 22.65 22.59
CA VAL A 96 -13.93 22.66 22.70
C VAL A 96 -13.40 22.35 21.32
N TYR A 97 -12.68 23.30 20.73
CA TYR A 97 -12.20 23.19 19.36
C TYR A 97 -10.67 23.16 19.37
N PRO A 98 -10.04 22.33 18.52
CA PRO A 98 -8.59 22.37 18.34
C PRO A 98 -8.18 23.70 17.70
N GLN A 99 -6.89 24.06 17.84
CA GLN A 99 -6.35 25.23 17.13
C GLN A 99 -6.38 25.02 15.62
N GLU A 100 -6.10 23.79 15.17
CA GLU A 100 -6.13 23.37 13.78
C GLU A 100 -6.72 21.95 13.70
N PHE A 101 -7.56 21.71 12.69
CA PHE A 101 -8.07 20.36 12.40
C PHE A 101 -7.00 19.49 11.75
N ALA A 102 -7.03 18.20 12.05
CA ALA A 102 -6.06 17.25 11.50
C ALA A 102 -6.29 17.08 9.99
N ARG A 103 -5.20 17.01 9.23
CA ARG A 103 -5.23 16.90 7.77
C ARG A 103 -5.26 15.43 7.34
N THR A 104 -6.34 15.03 6.69
CA THR A 104 -6.49 13.67 6.14
C THR A 104 -6.34 13.73 4.63
N VAL A 105 -5.47 12.90 4.06
CA VAL A 105 -5.19 12.86 2.63
C VAL A 105 -5.52 11.49 2.06
N ILE A 106 -6.40 11.45 1.07
CA ILE A 106 -6.74 10.24 0.32
C ILE A 106 -6.07 10.34 -1.05
N ARG A 107 -5.01 9.56 -1.24
CA ARG A 107 -4.17 9.60 -2.43
C ARG A 107 -4.85 8.96 -3.64
N LYS A 108 -4.33 9.27 -4.81
CA LYS A 108 -4.88 8.92 -6.11
C LYS A 108 -5.24 7.44 -6.22
N GLY A 109 -6.42 7.15 -6.77
CA GLY A 109 -6.89 5.78 -7.03
C GLY A 109 -7.22 4.94 -5.79
N ALA A 110 -7.10 5.49 -4.58
CA ALA A 110 -7.50 4.77 -3.37
C ALA A 110 -9.00 4.47 -3.36
N SER A 111 -9.36 3.32 -2.81
CA SER A 111 -10.74 2.86 -2.71
C SER A 111 -11.11 2.57 -1.26
N LEU A 112 -12.08 3.32 -0.75
CA LEU A 112 -12.59 3.21 0.61
C LEU A 112 -13.90 2.43 0.61
N GLY A 113 -13.91 1.29 1.28
CA GLY A 113 -15.05 0.39 1.37
C GLY A 113 -16.23 0.99 2.12
N ALA A 114 -17.42 0.43 1.89
CA ALA A 114 -18.65 0.86 2.53
C ALA A 114 -18.52 0.88 4.06
N ASN A 115 -19.01 1.94 4.70
CA ASN A 115 -19.07 2.08 6.16
C ASN A 115 -17.72 1.93 6.88
N CYS A 116 -16.58 2.20 6.21
CA CYS A 116 -15.30 2.30 6.91
C CYS A 116 -15.22 3.61 7.70
N THR A 117 -14.43 3.63 8.78
CA THR A 117 -14.14 4.83 9.57
C THR A 117 -12.67 5.19 9.44
N VAL A 118 -12.39 6.44 9.06
CA VAL A 118 -11.03 6.98 8.96
C VAL A 118 -10.79 7.94 10.11
N LEU A 119 -9.82 7.61 10.97
CA LEU A 119 -9.39 8.50 12.06
C LEU A 119 -8.70 9.76 11.50
N PRO A 120 -8.59 10.84 12.30
CA PRO A 120 -8.06 12.12 11.83
C PRO A 120 -6.57 12.07 11.54
N GLY A 121 -6.11 12.87 10.58
CA GLY A 121 -4.68 13.11 10.34
C GLY A 121 -3.97 11.98 9.60
N LEU A 122 -4.71 11.13 8.89
CA LEU A 122 -4.17 9.94 8.24
C LEU A 122 -3.97 10.14 6.74
N THR A 123 -2.99 9.43 6.18
CA THR A 123 -2.82 9.31 4.73
C THR A 123 -3.25 7.93 4.28
N ILE A 124 -4.13 7.86 3.29
CA ILE A 124 -4.48 6.62 2.58
C ILE A 124 -3.73 6.64 1.25
N GLY A 125 -2.75 5.75 1.10
CA GLY A 125 -1.79 5.76 -0.01
C GLY A 125 -2.40 5.43 -1.38
N THR A 126 -1.64 5.73 -2.43
CA THR A 126 -2.04 5.55 -3.83
C THR A 126 -2.52 4.11 -4.08
N ASN A 127 -3.68 3.95 -4.71
CA ASN A 127 -4.32 2.65 -4.97
C ASN A 127 -4.59 1.75 -3.75
N ALA A 128 -4.51 2.29 -2.52
CA ALA A 128 -4.83 1.50 -1.33
C ALA A 128 -6.32 1.09 -1.31
N MET A 129 -6.60 -0.08 -0.71
CA MET A 129 -7.94 -0.62 -0.57
C MET A 129 -8.30 -0.74 0.91
N VAL A 130 -9.23 0.08 1.37
CA VAL A 130 -9.81 -0.04 2.71
C VAL A 130 -11.06 -0.91 2.60
N GLY A 131 -11.09 -2.03 3.31
CA GLY A 131 -12.23 -2.94 3.32
C GLY A 131 -13.48 -2.31 3.97
N ALA A 132 -14.65 -2.83 3.61
CA ALA A 132 -15.90 -2.41 4.21
C ALA A 132 -15.89 -2.61 5.73
N GLY A 133 -16.40 -1.63 6.48
CA GLY A 133 -16.45 -1.66 7.94
C GLY A 133 -15.10 -1.54 8.66
N ALA A 134 -14.00 -1.27 7.96
CA ALA A 134 -12.68 -1.15 8.60
C ALA A 134 -12.58 0.14 9.42
N VAL A 135 -11.89 0.07 10.57
CA VAL A 135 -11.55 1.24 11.40
C VAL A 135 -10.08 1.56 11.24
N VAL A 136 -9.79 2.55 10.40
CA VAL A 136 -8.43 2.93 10.00
C VAL A 136 -7.84 3.83 11.07
N THR A 137 -6.87 3.29 11.82
CA THR A 137 -6.23 3.97 12.97
C THR A 137 -4.82 4.46 12.69
N ARG A 138 -4.25 4.12 11.52
CA ARG A 138 -2.92 4.51 11.05
C ARG A 138 -2.94 4.69 9.54
N SER A 139 -1.98 5.46 9.02
CA SER A 139 -1.84 5.66 7.57
C SER A 139 -1.70 4.32 6.85
N VAL A 140 -2.30 4.23 5.67
CA VAL A 140 -2.34 3.02 4.86
C VAL A 140 -1.33 3.16 3.72
N PRO A 141 -0.35 2.25 3.59
CA PRO A 141 0.65 2.31 2.52
C PRO A 141 0.04 2.20 1.13
N ALA A 142 0.78 2.66 0.12
CA ALA A 142 0.36 2.53 -1.27
C ALA A 142 0.05 1.07 -1.62
N ASN A 143 -1.08 0.85 -2.27
CA ASN A 143 -1.60 -0.45 -2.70
C ASN A 143 -1.88 -1.46 -1.58
N ALA A 144 -1.77 -1.09 -0.31
CA ALA A 144 -2.10 -2.00 0.79
C ALA A 144 -3.61 -2.26 0.85
N ILE A 145 -3.97 -3.48 1.23
CA ILE A 145 -5.36 -3.89 1.50
C ILE A 145 -5.51 -3.98 3.02
N VAL A 146 -6.37 -3.16 3.62
CA VAL A 146 -6.62 -3.16 5.07
C VAL A 146 -8.04 -3.54 5.41
N VAL A 147 -8.23 -4.35 6.46
CA VAL A 147 -9.57 -4.77 6.95
C VAL A 147 -9.62 -4.85 8.47
N GLY A 148 -10.82 -4.84 9.04
CA GLY A 148 -11.07 -5.09 10.45
C GLY A 148 -11.07 -3.85 11.34
N ASN A 149 -11.26 -4.07 12.64
CA ASN A 149 -11.27 -3.05 13.69
C ASN A 149 -10.36 -3.50 14.86
N PRO A 150 -9.17 -2.90 15.05
CA PRO A 150 -8.55 -1.90 14.17
C PRO A 150 -8.14 -2.49 12.81
N ALA A 151 -8.00 -1.64 11.79
CA ALA A 151 -7.66 -2.06 10.45
C ALA A 151 -6.21 -2.58 10.37
N LYS A 152 -6.03 -3.77 9.77
CA LYS A 152 -4.73 -4.42 9.58
C LYS A 152 -4.50 -4.74 8.12
N ILE A 153 -3.25 -4.64 7.66
CA ILE A 153 -2.87 -5.04 6.30
C ILE A 153 -3.04 -6.55 6.16
N VAL A 154 -3.81 -6.96 5.15
CA VAL A 154 -4.06 -8.37 4.83
C VAL A 154 -3.52 -8.80 3.47
N GLY A 155 -2.98 -7.87 2.70
CA GLY A 155 -2.41 -8.11 1.40
C GLY A 155 -2.09 -6.80 0.68
N TYR A 156 -1.70 -6.92 -0.58
CA TYR A 156 -1.47 -5.79 -1.48
C TYR A 156 -2.22 -6.02 -2.78
N VAL A 157 -2.79 -4.96 -3.35
CA VAL A 157 -3.53 -5.00 -4.61
C VAL A 157 -2.65 -5.63 -5.70
N ASP A 158 -3.21 -6.52 -6.52
CA ASP A 158 -2.53 -7.25 -7.59
C ASP A 158 -1.31 -8.10 -7.18
N ALA A 159 -1.03 -8.24 -5.88
CA ALA A 159 0.01 -9.15 -5.40
C ALA A 159 -0.46 -10.60 -5.59
N ARG A 160 0.12 -11.29 -6.57
CA ARG A 160 -0.20 -12.70 -6.80
C ARG A 160 0.59 -13.58 -5.83
N PRO A 161 -0.06 -14.52 -5.13
CA PRO A 161 0.67 -15.47 -4.29
C PRO A 161 1.45 -16.46 -5.17
N VAL A 162 2.66 -16.84 -4.74
CA VAL A 162 3.38 -17.95 -5.38
C VAL A 162 2.79 -19.29 -4.93
N CYS A 163 2.10 -19.98 -5.83
CA CYS A 163 1.62 -21.34 -5.57
C CYS A 163 2.81 -22.30 -5.35
N HIS A 164 2.86 -22.91 -4.16
CA HIS A 164 3.93 -23.84 -3.74
C HIS A 164 4.03 -25.13 -4.60
N GLU A 165 3.04 -25.41 -5.45
CA GLU A 165 2.96 -26.64 -6.24
C GLU A 165 3.95 -26.70 -7.41
N GLN A 166 4.62 -25.60 -7.78
CA GLN A 166 5.67 -25.62 -8.81
C GLN A 166 7.06 -26.05 -8.28
N ILE A 167 7.21 -26.26 -6.97
CA ILE A 167 8.53 -26.49 -6.34
C ILE A 167 8.79 -27.98 -6.04
N THR A 168 7.75 -28.83 -5.96
CA THR A 168 7.87 -30.21 -5.47
C THR A 168 8.19 -31.27 -6.53
N ALA A 169 8.29 -30.91 -7.82
CA ALA A 169 8.45 -31.89 -8.89
C ALA A 169 9.91 -32.21 -9.29
N ALA A 170 10.93 -31.50 -8.76
CA ALA A 170 12.32 -31.75 -9.13
C ALA A 170 13.20 -32.03 -7.90
N GLY A 171 13.65 -33.27 -7.77
CA GLY A 171 14.51 -33.67 -6.67
C GLY A 171 15.87 -32.95 -6.64
N LYS A 172 16.32 -32.64 -5.42
CA LYS A 172 17.72 -32.62 -4.94
C LYS A 172 18.75 -31.64 -5.55
N VAL A 173 18.38 -30.62 -6.31
CA VAL A 173 19.34 -29.57 -6.73
C VAL A 173 18.83 -28.21 -6.31
N ALA A 174 19.76 -27.33 -5.91
CA ALA A 174 19.45 -25.92 -5.69
C ALA A 174 18.78 -25.36 -6.96
N ALA A 175 17.51 -24.97 -6.84
CA ALA A 175 16.69 -24.54 -7.96
C ALA A 175 16.41 -23.05 -7.82
N GLN A 176 16.66 -22.32 -8.89
CA GLN A 176 16.30 -20.92 -9.04
C GLN A 176 15.10 -20.83 -9.97
N THR A 177 14.06 -20.13 -9.53
CA THR A 177 12.83 -19.90 -10.30
C THR A 177 12.66 -18.40 -10.52
N GLU A 178 12.46 -18.01 -11.78
CA GLU A 178 12.10 -16.64 -12.13
C GLU A 178 10.69 -16.31 -11.65
N THR A 179 10.47 -15.03 -11.35
CA THR A 179 9.20 -14.52 -10.83
C THR A 179 8.62 -13.52 -11.80
N MET A 180 7.36 -13.10 -11.60
CA MET A 180 6.76 -12.08 -12.47
C MET A 180 7.33 -10.67 -12.22
N VAL A 181 8.06 -10.49 -11.12
CA VAL A 181 8.69 -9.22 -10.74
C VAL A 181 10.10 -9.20 -11.32
N LYS A 182 10.42 -8.16 -12.10
CA LYS A 182 11.65 -8.08 -12.89
C LYS A 182 12.91 -8.34 -12.05
N GLY A 183 13.64 -9.39 -12.39
CA GLY A 183 14.92 -9.76 -11.76
C GLY A 183 14.82 -10.39 -10.37
N VAL A 184 13.63 -10.42 -9.77
CA VAL A 184 13.38 -11.14 -8.51
C VAL A 184 13.35 -12.63 -8.81
N THR A 185 14.05 -13.41 -7.98
CA THR A 185 14.15 -14.86 -8.14
C THR A 185 13.91 -15.57 -6.81
N LEU A 186 13.21 -16.70 -6.86
CA LEU A 186 12.98 -17.59 -5.73
C LEU A 186 13.99 -18.73 -5.78
N HIS A 187 14.60 -19.03 -4.64
CA HIS A 187 15.68 -20.01 -4.53
C HIS A 187 15.30 -21.10 -3.52
N THR A 188 15.50 -22.35 -3.92
CA THR A 188 15.47 -23.49 -3.00
C THR A 188 16.90 -23.96 -2.76
N MET A 189 17.35 -23.94 -1.51
CA MET A 189 18.68 -24.39 -1.10
C MET A 189 18.70 -25.89 -0.82
N ASN A 190 19.88 -26.49 -0.94
CA ASN A 190 20.06 -27.91 -0.63
C ASN A 190 19.74 -28.18 0.84
N LYS A 191 19.10 -29.31 1.11
CA LYS A 191 18.80 -29.81 2.45
C LYS A 191 19.38 -31.21 2.62
N PHE A 192 20.14 -31.40 3.69
CA PHE A 192 20.65 -32.69 4.13
C PHE A 192 20.04 -32.99 5.50
N ALA A 193 19.41 -34.15 5.65
CA ALA A 193 18.81 -34.58 6.91
C ALA A 193 19.34 -35.97 7.26
N ASP A 194 19.81 -36.12 8.50
CA ASP A 194 20.26 -37.38 9.08
C ASP A 194 19.81 -37.48 10.55
N LEU A 195 20.20 -38.55 11.26
CA LEU A 195 19.82 -38.77 12.66
C LEU A 195 20.30 -37.68 13.64
N ARG A 196 21.27 -36.84 13.23
CA ARG A 196 21.84 -35.75 14.04
C ARG A 196 21.12 -34.42 13.81
N GLY A 197 20.26 -34.33 12.80
CA GLY A 197 19.48 -33.13 12.51
C GLY A 197 19.35 -32.80 11.03
N SER A 198 19.10 -31.53 10.73
CA SER A 198 18.96 -31.00 9.38
C SER A 198 19.95 -29.86 9.14
N LEU A 199 20.55 -29.84 7.95
CA LEU A 199 21.49 -28.84 7.50
C LEU A 199 21.06 -28.33 6.12
N SER A 200 21.06 -27.01 5.93
CA SER A 200 20.85 -26.38 4.63
C SER A 200 22.07 -25.57 4.21
N VAL A 201 22.36 -25.54 2.91
CA VAL A 201 23.55 -24.87 2.35
C VAL A 201 23.17 -24.07 1.11
N GLY A 202 23.61 -22.80 1.10
CA GLY A 202 23.65 -21.95 -0.08
C GLY A 202 25.03 -21.31 -0.23
N ASN A 203 25.62 -21.39 -1.41
CA ASN A 203 26.91 -20.76 -1.72
C ASN A 203 26.68 -19.40 -2.39
N PHE A 204 27.40 -18.38 -1.93
CA PHE A 204 27.44 -17.07 -2.58
C PHE A 204 28.10 -17.15 -3.96
N GLY A 205 27.56 -16.43 -4.94
CA GLY A 205 27.95 -16.51 -6.35
C GLY A 205 27.39 -17.72 -7.10
N HIS A 206 26.58 -18.57 -6.44
CA HIS A 206 25.90 -19.69 -7.10
C HIS A 206 24.42 -19.78 -6.70
N ALA A 207 24.12 -20.18 -5.46
CA ALA A 207 22.75 -20.22 -4.95
C ALA A 207 22.25 -18.84 -4.49
N ILE A 208 23.18 -17.94 -4.14
CA ILE A 208 22.87 -16.53 -3.85
C ILE A 208 23.64 -15.71 -4.88
N PRO A 209 22.99 -14.89 -5.73
CA PRO A 209 23.58 -14.34 -6.95
C PRO A 209 24.56 -13.18 -6.71
N PHE A 210 25.03 -12.98 -5.48
CA PHE A 210 26.05 -11.99 -5.14
C PHE A 210 26.84 -12.43 -3.91
N LYS A 211 28.00 -11.80 -3.69
CA LYS A 211 28.79 -11.93 -2.46
C LYS A 211 28.37 -10.81 -1.49
N PRO A 212 27.80 -11.12 -0.31
CA PRO A 212 27.38 -10.09 0.62
C PRO A 212 28.59 -9.46 1.30
N VAL A 213 28.42 -8.20 1.67
CA VAL A 213 29.34 -7.47 2.57
C VAL A 213 28.69 -7.21 3.93
N ARG A 214 27.38 -7.47 4.06
CA ARG A 214 26.59 -7.26 5.27
C ARG A 214 25.53 -8.35 5.41
N TYR A 215 25.27 -8.76 6.64
CA TYR A 215 24.05 -9.47 7.00
C TYR A 215 23.37 -8.74 8.16
N PHE A 216 22.06 -8.93 8.30
CA PHE A 216 21.31 -8.50 9.47
C PHE A 216 20.15 -9.45 9.70
N MET A 217 19.57 -9.40 10.91
CA MET A 217 18.42 -10.20 11.27
C MET A 217 17.29 -9.31 11.77
N VAL A 218 16.06 -9.69 11.45
CA VAL A 218 14.84 -9.07 11.95
C VAL A 218 14.05 -10.16 12.69
N TYR A 219 13.77 -9.91 13.97
CA TYR A 219 13.10 -10.84 14.89
C TYR A 219 12.29 -10.04 15.92
N ASP A 220 11.44 -10.73 16.69
CA ASP A 220 10.52 -10.13 17.68
C ASP A 220 9.64 -9.02 17.09
N VAL A 221 9.22 -9.19 15.83
CA VAL A 221 8.32 -8.26 15.15
C VAL A 221 6.89 -8.53 15.62
N PRO A 222 6.18 -7.56 16.21
CA PRO A 222 4.78 -7.74 16.54
C PRO A 222 4.00 -8.08 15.26
N THR A 223 3.08 -9.05 15.32
CA THR A 223 2.39 -9.57 14.12
C THR A 223 1.64 -8.51 13.30
N GLU A 224 1.30 -7.38 13.93
CA GLU A 224 0.61 -6.24 13.31
C GLU A 224 1.54 -5.22 12.65
N GLU A 225 2.85 -5.35 12.85
CA GLU A 225 3.86 -4.44 12.30
C GLU A 225 4.28 -4.85 10.89
N ILE A 226 4.62 -3.83 10.11
CA ILE A 226 5.15 -3.96 8.76
C ILE A 226 6.62 -3.55 8.81
N ARG A 227 7.45 -4.25 8.04
CA ARG A 227 8.87 -3.95 7.87
C ARG A 227 9.14 -3.82 6.37
N GLY A 228 10.23 -3.15 6.03
CA GLY A 228 10.53 -2.84 4.63
C GLY A 228 9.92 -1.51 4.23
N GLU A 229 9.03 -1.53 3.24
CA GLU A 229 8.39 -0.35 2.64
C GLU A 229 9.42 0.62 2.04
N HIS A 230 10.36 0.04 1.29
CA HIS A 230 11.36 0.79 0.56
C HIS A 230 11.91 -0.02 -0.62
N ALA A 231 12.52 0.70 -1.54
CA ALA A 231 13.46 0.14 -2.50
C ALA A 231 14.89 0.60 -2.20
N HIS A 232 15.86 -0.11 -2.77
CA HIS A 232 17.27 0.26 -2.74
C HIS A 232 17.73 0.74 -4.11
N ARG A 233 18.52 1.81 -4.19
CA ARG A 233 19.05 2.32 -5.48
C ARG A 233 20.09 1.36 -6.07
N VAL A 234 20.97 0.80 -5.24
CA VAL A 234 22.05 -0.11 -5.65
C VAL A 234 22.15 -1.39 -4.81
N CYS A 235 21.66 -1.41 -3.57
CA CYS A 235 21.81 -2.58 -2.72
C CYS A 235 20.88 -3.74 -3.14
N HIS A 236 21.49 -4.84 -3.57
CA HIS A 236 20.84 -6.14 -3.71
C HIS A 236 20.68 -6.83 -2.36
N GLN A 237 19.56 -7.53 -2.17
CA GLN A 237 19.23 -8.26 -0.95
C GLN A 237 18.85 -9.71 -1.24
N PHE A 238 19.09 -10.59 -0.27
CA PHE A 238 18.62 -11.97 -0.28
C PHE A 238 18.01 -12.31 1.08
N LEU A 239 16.74 -12.70 1.09
CA LEU A 239 15.91 -12.87 2.28
C LEU A 239 15.68 -14.36 2.55
N VAL A 240 15.90 -14.81 3.78
CA VAL A 240 15.63 -16.19 4.24
C VAL A 240 14.97 -16.14 5.61
N ALA A 241 13.80 -16.77 5.77
CA ALA A 241 13.23 -17.02 7.08
C ALA A 241 13.93 -18.24 7.70
N VAL A 242 14.87 -18.00 8.62
CA VAL A 242 15.65 -19.09 9.26
C VAL A 242 14.84 -19.82 10.33
N LYS A 243 13.78 -19.18 10.83
CA LYS A 243 12.78 -19.75 11.72
C LYS A 243 11.45 -19.04 11.51
N GLY A 244 10.35 -19.72 11.80
CA GLY A 244 9.01 -19.18 11.70
C GLY A 244 8.59 -18.91 10.25
N LEU A 245 7.68 -17.96 10.08
CA LEU A 245 7.09 -17.61 8.80
C LEU A 245 7.09 -16.10 8.60
N VAL A 246 7.40 -15.67 7.38
CA VAL A 246 7.34 -14.26 6.95
C VAL A 246 6.73 -14.17 5.56
N HIS A 247 5.81 -13.23 5.36
CA HIS A 247 5.34 -12.86 4.03
C HIS A 247 6.25 -11.77 3.47
N VAL A 248 6.73 -11.95 2.24
CA VAL A 248 7.56 -10.99 1.52
C VAL A 248 6.83 -10.58 0.25
N VAL A 249 6.65 -9.29 0.03
CA VAL A 249 6.15 -8.75 -1.22
C VAL A 249 7.30 -8.08 -1.96
N ALA A 250 7.46 -8.42 -3.23
CA ALA A 250 8.36 -7.76 -4.15
C ALA A 250 7.56 -7.03 -5.23
N ASP A 251 8.05 -5.85 -5.62
CA ASP A 251 7.37 -4.95 -6.54
C ASP A 251 8.40 -4.20 -7.39
N ASP A 252 8.22 -4.22 -8.72
CA ASP A 252 9.11 -3.54 -9.70
C ASP A 252 8.52 -2.22 -10.24
N GLY A 253 7.42 -1.75 -9.66
CA GLY A 253 6.62 -0.59 -10.08
C GLY A 253 5.43 -0.95 -10.97
N ILE A 254 5.42 -2.17 -11.54
CA ILE A 254 4.40 -2.63 -12.49
C ILE A 254 3.77 -3.94 -12.01
N HIS A 255 4.61 -4.92 -11.71
CA HIS A 255 4.22 -6.24 -11.22
C HIS A 255 4.51 -6.36 -9.74
N ARG A 256 3.61 -7.04 -9.03
CA ARG A 256 3.75 -7.34 -7.61
C ARG A 256 3.51 -8.81 -7.36
N GLN A 257 4.37 -9.42 -6.55
CA GLN A 257 4.25 -10.82 -6.18
C GLN A 257 4.53 -11.03 -4.69
N GLU A 258 3.76 -11.93 -4.08
CA GLU A 258 3.87 -12.27 -2.67
C GLU A 258 4.43 -13.68 -2.48
N PHE A 259 5.44 -13.79 -1.63
CA PHE A 259 6.15 -15.01 -1.28
C PHE A 259 5.95 -15.31 0.21
N ILE A 260 5.77 -16.59 0.54
CA ILE A 260 5.78 -17.06 1.92
C ILE A 260 7.12 -17.74 2.14
N LEU A 261 7.91 -17.22 3.07
CA LEU A 261 9.15 -17.84 3.54
C LEU A 261 8.86 -18.55 4.86
N ASP A 262 8.69 -19.87 4.81
CA ASP A 262 8.37 -20.72 5.97
C ASP A 262 9.43 -21.80 6.26
N LYS A 263 10.48 -21.85 5.44
CA LYS A 263 11.56 -22.83 5.52
C LYS A 263 12.93 -22.17 5.39
N PRO A 264 13.94 -22.63 6.17
CA PRO A 264 15.31 -22.15 6.03
C PRO A 264 15.96 -22.57 4.70
N THR A 265 15.30 -23.43 3.93
CA THR A 265 15.72 -23.86 2.60
C THR A 265 15.13 -22.99 1.48
N GLN A 266 14.38 -21.95 1.79
CA GLN A 266 13.81 -21.03 0.80
C GLN A 266 14.35 -19.62 0.99
N GLY A 267 14.63 -18.95 -0.12
CA GLY A 267 15.05 -17.56 -0.08
C GLY A 267 14.62 -16.79 -1.32
N VAL A 268 14.39 -15.50 -1.15
CA VAL A 268 14.01 -14.59 -2.24
C VAL A 268 15.14 -13.60 -2.46
N TYR A 269 15.58 -13.50 -3.71
CA TYR A 269 16.51 -12.48 -4.15
C TYR A 269 15.75 -11.24 -4.62
N LEU A 270 16.08 -10.09 -4.04
CA LEU A 270 15.59 -8.77 -4.44
C LEU A 270 16.77 -8.00 -5.07
N PRO A 271 16.80 -7.78 -6.38
CA PRO A 271 17.77 -6.88 -6.98
C PRO A 271 17.53 -5.43 -6.54
N ALA A 272 18.52 -4.56 -6.79
CA ALA A 272 18.33 -3.12 -6.70
C ALA A 272 17.10 -2.67 -7.52
N MET A 273 16.49 -1.55 -7.11
CA MET A 273 15.24 -1.04 -7.65
C MET A 273 14.05 -2.00 -7.55
N THR A 274 14.04 -2.83 -6.50
CA THR A 274 12.86 -3.61 -6.10
C THR A 274 12.30 -3.03 -4.81
N TRP A 275 11.02 -2.69 -4.79
CA TRP A 275 10.32 -2.31 -3.57
C TRP A 275 9.97 -3.56 -2.77
N GLY A 276 10.49 -3.63 -1.55
CA GLY A 276 10.37 -4.79 -0.67
C GLY A 276 9.51 -4.50 0.55
N ILE A 277 8.58 -5.40 0.85
CA ILE A 277 7.74 -5.34 2.05
C ILE A 277 7.81 -6.69 2.75
N GLN A 278 7.93 -6.69 4.07
CA GLN A 278 7.90 -7.88 4.90
C GLN A 278 6.87 -7.70 6.00
N TYR A 279 5.91 -8.62 6.10
CA TYR A 279 4.80 -8.52 7.04
C TYR A 279 4.29 -9.90 7.45
N ARG A 280 3.32 -9.95 8.37
CA ARG A 280 2.74 -11.20 8.90
C ARG A 280 3.82 -12.16 9.44
N TYR A 281 4.70 -11.62 10.26
CA TYR A 281 5.69 -12.40 11.00
C TYR A 281 4.96 -13.34 11.98
N SER A 282 5.31 -14.63 11.96
CA SER A 282 4.96 -15.52 13.07
C SER A 282 5.68 -15.07 14.35
N PRO A 283 5.16 -15.38 15.55
CA PRO A 283 5.78 -14.95 16.80
C PRO A 283 7.24 -15.41 17.00
N ASP A 284 7.63 -16.50 16.34
CA ASP A 284 8.97 -17.07 16.40
C ASP A 284 9.83 -16.77 15.15
N ALA A 285 9.35 -15.88 14.28
CA ALA A 285 9.98 -15.58 13.01
C ALA A 285 11.33 -14.88 13.17
N ILE A 286 12.32 -15.36 12.43
CA ILE A 286 13.64 -14.73 12.29
C ILE A 286 13.94 -14.62 10.80
N LEU A 287 13.91 -13.41 10.28
CA LEU A 287 14.30 -13.10 8.90
C LEU A 287 15.78 -12.73 8.87
N MET A 288 16.59 -13.55 8.20
CA MET A 288 17.97 -13.23 7.87
C MET A 288 18.03 -12.58 6.49
N VAL A 289 18.78 -11.49 6.38
CA VAL A 289 18.99 -10.77 5.12
C VAL A 289 20.47 -10.63 4.83
N PHE A 290 20.89 -11.09 3.65
CA PHE A 290 22.20 -10.78 3.09
C PHE A 290 22.10 -9.56 2.20
N ALA A 291 23.06 -8.65 2.29
CA ALA A 291 23.12 -7.41 1.53
C ALA A 291 24.47 -7.27 0.81
N SER A 292 24.40 -6.89 -0.46
CA SER A 292 25.58 -6.66 -1.32
C SER A 292 26.39 -5.42 -0.92
N HIS A 293 25.79 -4.48 -0.19
CA HIS A 293 26.40 -3.22 0.22
C HIS A 293 26.38 -3.02 1.75
N HIS A 294 27.32 -2.21 2.25
CA HIS A 294 27.29 -1.71 3.62
C HIS A 294 26.02 -0.87 3.85
N TYR A 295 25.72 -0.56 5.11
CA TYR A 295 24.59 0.33 5.39
C TYR A 295 24.86 1.73 4.85
N ASP A 296 23.95 2.21 4.03
CA ASP A 296 23.93 3.59 3.53
C ASP A 296 22.48 4.08 3.59
N ALA A 297 22.23 5.15 4.34
CA ALA A 297 20.89 5.72 4.48
C ALA A 297 20.39 6.39 3.18
N THR A 298 21.31 6.82 2.31
CA THR A 298 21.00 7.52 1.05
C THR A 298 20.57 6.59 -0.08
N ASP A 299 20.85 5.29 0.08
CA ASP A 299 20.46 4.24 -0.86
C ASP A 299 18.96 3.89 -0.78
N TYR A 300 18.25 4.35 0.25
CA TYR A 300 16.84 4.05 0.47
C TYR A 300 15.92 4.99 -0.33
N ILE A 301 14.96 4.42 -1.04
CA ILE A 301 13.77 5.11 -1.57
C ILE A 301 12.59 4.70 -0.70
N ARG A 302 12.03 5.63 0.08
CA ARG A 302 10.93 5.36 1.04
C ARG A 302 9.58 5.91 0.60
N ASP A 303 9.55 6.65 -0.50
CA ASP A 303 8.33 7.15 -1.11
C ASP A 303 7.99 6.28 -2.33
N TYR A 304 6.78 5.71 -2.35
CA TYR A 304 6.38 4.78 -3.41
C TYR A 304 6.15 5.50 -4.75
N ASP A 305 5.72 6.76 -4.72
CA ASP A 305 5.51 7.53 -5.94
C ASP A 305 6.87 7.93 -6.56
N GLU A 306 7.86 8.31 -5.74
CA GLU A 306 9.25 8.48 -6.18
C GLU A 306 9.81 7.20 -6.80
N PHE A 307 9.62 6.05 -6.14
CA PHE A 307 10.05 4.76 -6.65
C PHE A 307 9.47 4.47 -8.03
N ARG A 308 8.17 4.67 -8.23
CA ARG A 308 7.50 4.46 -9.52
C ARG A 308 8.06 5.36 -10.62
N ILE A 309 8.28 6.64 -10.33
CA ILE A 309 8.87 7.57 -11.31
C ILE A 309 10.26 7.09 -11.74
N LEU A 310 11.09 6.67 -10.78
CA LEU A 310 12.44 6.19 -11.05
C LEU A 310 12.46 4.89 -11.88
N THR A 311 11.55 3.95 -11.61
CA THR A 311 11.47 2.69 -12.37
C THR A 311 10.92 2.89 -13.78
N GLU A 312 9.95 3.79 -13.96
CA GLU A 312 9.42 4.18 -15.28
C GLU A 312 10.52 4.85 -16.14
N CYS A 313 11.30 5.79 -15.57
CA CYS A 313 12.43 6.41 -16.27
C CYS A 313 13.51 5.40 -16.67
N ALA A 314 13.84 4.44 -15.78
CA ALA A 314 14.81 3.39 -16.07
C ALA A 314 14.33 2.39 -17.14
N GLY A 315 13.01 2.19 -17.28
CA GLY A 315 12.41 1.35 -18.33
C GLY A 315 12.41 2.01 -19.72
N ASN A 316 12.31 3.35 -19.77
CA ASN A 316 12.28 4.13 -21.01
C ASN A 316 13.65 4.54 -21.53
N GLY A 317 14.70 4.42 -20.70
CA GLY A 317 16.09 4.50 -21.14
C GLY A 317 16.58 3.18 -21.75
N ARG A 318 16.18 2.87 -22.99
CA ARG A 318 16.98 1.94 -23.82
C ARG A 318 18.23 2.69 -24.33
N PRO A 319 19.38 2.01 -24.47
CA PRO A 319 20.53 2.58 -25.19
C PRO A 319 20.16 2.99 -26.62
#